data_AF-A0AAD2H3R8-F1
#
_entry.id   AF-A0AAD2H3R8-F1
#
_cell.length_a   1.000
_cell.length_b   1.000
_cell.length_c   1.000
_cell.angle_alpha   90.00
_cell.angle_beta   90.00
_cell.angle_gamma   90.00
#
_symmetry.space_group_name_H-M   'P 1'
#
loop_
_entity.id
_entity.type
_entity.pdbx_description
1 polymer ?
#
loop_
_entity_poly.entity_id
_entity_poly.type
_entity_poly.pdbx_seq_one_letter_code
_entity_poly.pdbx_strand_id
1 'polypeptide(L)'
;MLSSTISTILPSPTVNLDKASNLTSGLTSILACIIPVLAFLYFGAIILTWDYSRRREVAIEKRASSASMISRFRRVSAPVAYAFTVIISLIVIAFSSWLLLRYSLFNNYPSPKVQIALRLVSFSASWTFVTSALLTILVLHPSWCKYALCSLGAQTLWACITCVLWLASVLVFNRATPIAVIFRAEVCAGIVYCQHLQTVLVLAVLQMSGFAIGVTYLGWRSWQCAQRVRQSSVQPV
;
A
#
# COMPACT_ATOMS: atom_id res chain seq x y z
N MET A 1 -24.63 -49.71 24.72
CA MET A 1 -23.16 -49.72 24.59
C MET A 1 -22.66 -48.32 24.94
N LEU A 2 -22.12 -48.15 26.15
CA LEU A 2 -21.65 -46.88 26.68
C LEU A 2 -20.23 -46.61 26.16
N SER A 3 -20.07 -45.57 25.36
CA SER A 3 -18.75 -45.11 24.89
C SER A 3 -18.20 -44.10 25.90
N SER A 4 -17.33 -44.56 26.79
CA SER A 4 -16.62 -43.75 27.77
C SER A 4 -15.49 -42.97 27.09
N THR A 5 -15.71 -41.68 26.85
CA THR A 5 -14.69 -40.76 26.36
C THR A 5 -13.71 -40.42 27.48
N ILE A 6 -12.50 -40.96 27.39
CA ILE A 6 -11.38 -40.65 28.30
C ILE A 6 -10.89 -39.24 27.95
N SER A 7 -11.19 -38.27 28.82
CA SER A 7 -10.62 -36.93 28.77
C SER A 7 -9.18 -36.97 29.26
N THR A 8 -8.22 -37.21 28.35
CA THR A 8 -6.80 -36.98 28.62
C THR A 8 -6.58 -35.49 28.86
N ILE A 9 -6.43 -35.11 30.13
CA ILE A 9 -6.03 -33.77 30.56
C ILE A 9 -4.57 -33.58 30.11
N LEU A 10 -4.36 -32.96 28.94
CA LEU A 10 -3.03 -32.53 28.54
C LEU A 10 -2.58 -31.42 29.52
N PRO A 11 -1.37 -31.48 30.10
CA PRO A 11 -0.86 -30.40 30.92
C PRO A 11 -0.84 -29.13 30.07
N SER A 12 -1.55 -28.10 30.54
CA SER A 12 -1.58 -26.80 29.88
C SER A 12 -0.14 -26.27 29.82
N PRO A 13 0.41 -25.97 28.64
CA PRO A 13 1.77 -25.48 28.52
C PRO A 13 1.89 -24.22 29.39
N THR A 14 2.77 -24.25 30.38
CA THR A 14 3.13 -23.09 31.20
C THR A 14 3.90 -22.12 30.31
N VAL A 15 3.16 -21.34 29.52
CA VAL A 15 3.72 -20.24 28.74
C VAL A 15 4.27 -19.23 29.74
N ASN A 16 5.60 -19.13 29.82
CA ASN A 16 6.31 -18.14 30.63
C ASN A 16 5.87 -16.73 30.19
N LEU A 17 4.87 -16.19 30.89
CA LEU A 17 4.17 -14.93 30.57
C LEU A 17 5.16 -13.75 30.47
N ASP A 18 6.18 -13.75 31.34
CA ASP A 18 7.22 -12.72 31.40
C ASP A 18 8.13 -12.72 30.17
N LYS A 19 8.36 -13.88 29.54
CA LYS A 19 9.15 -13.94 28.30
C LYS A 19 8.36 -13.39 27.11
N ALA A 20 7.06 -13.67 27.06
CA ALA A 20 6.18 -13.17 26.02
C ALA A 20 5.98 -11.65 26.10
N SER A 21 5.83 -11.08 27.30
CA SER A 21 5.70 -9.63 27.50
C SER A 21 6.93 -8.86 27.02
N ASN A 22 8.13 -9.33 27.37
CA ASN A 22 9.41 -8.72 26.97
C ASN A 22 9.63 -8.77 25.44
N LEU A 23 9.33 -9.90 24.78
CA LEU A 23 9.41 -10.04 23.32
C LEU A 23 8.46 -9.07 22.59
N THR A 24 7.24 -8.93 23.11
CA THR A 24 6.23 -8.04 22.52
C THR A 24 6.69 -6.59 22.56
N SER A 25 7.15 -6.14 23.73
CA SER A 25 7.65 -4.78 23.93
C SER A 25 8.80 -4.48 22.97
N GLY A 26 9.78 -5.40 22.89
CA GLY A 26 10.92 -5.28 21.99
C GLY A 26 10.52 -5.16 20.52
N LEU A 27 9.65 -6.03 20.02
CA LEU A 27 9.23 -5.99 18.62
C LEU A 27 8.39 -4.76 18.28
N THR A 28 7.49 -4.32 19.19
CA THR A 28 6.73 -3.08 18.97
C THR A 28 7.64 -1.85 18.97
N SER A 29 8.67 -1.83 19.81
CA SER A 29 9.70 -0.79 19.83
C SER A 29 10.49 -0.78 18.52
N ILE A 30 10.93 -1.95 18.04
CA ILE A 30 11.62 -2.09 16.75
C ILE A 30 10.76 -1.57 15.60
N LEU A 31 9.48 -1.95 15.53
CA LEU A 31 8.55 -1.44 14.51
C LEU A 31 8.37 0.08 14.60
N ALA A 32 8.23 0.61 15.82
CA ALA A 32 8.12 2.05 16.06
C ALA A 32 9.37 2.83 15.66
N CYS A 33 10.55 2.19 15.65
CA CYS A 33 11.80 2.80 15.17
C CYS A 33 11.97 2.65 13.64
N ILE A 34 11.73 1.47 13.08
CA ILE A 34 11.99 1.17 11.66
C ILE A 34 11.08 2.01 10.75
N ILE A 35 9.80 2.14 11.08
CA ILE A 35 8.82 2.78 10.19
C ILE A 35 9.12 4.28 10.00
N PRO A 36 9.39 5.08 11.05
CA PRO A 36 9.84 6.46 10.88
C PRO A 36 11.16 6.54 10.13
N VAL A 37 12.14 5.66 10.42
CA VAL A 37 13.43 5.66 9.71
C VAL A 37 13.22 5.44 8.21
N LEU A 38 12.38 4.48 7.81
CA LEU A 38 12.03 4.25 6.40
C LEU A 38 11.32 5.46 5.79
N ALA A 39 10.41 6.10 6.53
CA ALA A 39 9.74 7.31 6.07
C ALA A 39 10.76 8.46 5.85
N PHE A 40 11.66 8.70 6.80
CA PHE A 40 12.70 9.72 6.69
C PHE A 40 13.67 9.45 5.53
N LEU A 41 14.09 8.20 5.35
CA LEU A 41 14.92 7.80 4.21
C LEU A 41 14.19 8.05 2.88
N TYR A 42 12.89 7.73 2.81
CA TYR A 42 12.07 8.00 1.64
C TYR A 42 11.94 9.50 1.33
N PHE A 43 11.59 10.32 2.32
CA PHE A 43 11.50 11.77 2.16
C PHE A 43 12.84 12.40 1.80
N GLY A 44 13.93 11.95 2.43
CA GLY A 44 15.29 12.38 2.09
C GLY A 44 15.63 12.07 0.64
N ALA A 45 15.32 10.86 0.16
CA ALA A 45 15.50 10.49 -1.25
C ALA A 45 14.67 11.37 -2.20
N ILE A 46 13.41 11.68 -1.87
CA ILE A 46 12.59 12.61 -2.66
C ILE A 46 13.21 14.00 -2.68
N ILE A 47 13.58 14.56 -1.53
CA ILE A 47 14.13 15.93 -1.45
C ILE A 47 15.42 16.03 -2.29
N LEU A 48 16.33 15.06 -2.14
CA LEU A 48 17.58 15.02 -2.91
C LEU A 48 17.33 14.91 -4.42
N THR A 49 16.43 14.03 -4.85
CA THR A 49 16.11 13.85 -6.27
C THR A 49 15.33 15.03 -6.84
N TRP A 50 14.46 15.65 -6.04
CA TRP A 50 13.72 16.85 -6.40
C TRP A 50 14.67 18.04 -6.60
N ASP A 51 15.57 18.28 -5.66
CA ASP A 51 16.58 19.34 -5.77
C ASP A 51 17.50 19.12 -6.96
N TYR A 52 17.90 17.86 -7.20
CA TYR A 52 18.68 17.50 -8.38
C TYR A 52 17.92 17.80 -9.69
N SER A 53 16.64 17.43 -9.77
CA SER A 53 15.80 17.73 -10.95
C SER A 53 15.64 19.24 -11.16
N ARG A 54 15.34 19.98 -10.09
CA ARG A 54 15.14 21.44 -10.13
C ARG A 54 16.37 22.17 -10.65
N ARG A 55 17.57 21.78 -10.21
CA ARG A 55 18.83 22.37 -10.70
C ARG A 55 19.04 22.16 -12.20
N ARG A 56 18.62 21.03 -12.75
CA ARG A 56 18.79 20.70 -14.18
C ARG A 56 17.75 21.37 -15.07
N GLU A 57 16.54 21.57 -14.57
CA GLU A 57 15.45 22.21 -15.32
C GLU A 57 15.74 23.68 -15.65
N VAL A 58 16.32 24.42 -14.70
CA VAL A 58 16.72 25.83 -14.89
C VAL A 58 17.70 25.99 -16.07
N ALA A 59 18.50 24.96 -16.38
CA ALA A 59 19.40 24.97 -17.52
C ALA A 59 18.69 24.78 -18.88
N ILE A 60 17.58 24.03 -18.91
CA ILE A 60 16.83 23.70 -20.14
C ILE A 60 15.80 24.79 -20.47
N GLU A 61 15.18 25.38 -19.45
CA GLU A 61 14.06 26.32 -19.62
C GLU A 61 14.44 27.61 -20.37
N LYS A 62 15.72 28.03 -20.28
CA LYS A 62 16.25 29.14 -21.09
C LYS A 62 16.13 28.91 -22.61
N ARG A 63 15.79 27.71 -23.06
CA ARG A 63 15.71 27.30 -24.47
C ARG A 63 14.30 27.05 -25.02
N ALA A 64 13.26 26.96 -24.18
CA ALA A 64 11.93 26.52 -24.63
C ALA A 64 10.80 27.36 -24.00
N SER A 65 10.42 28.46 -24.65
CA SER A 65 9.56 29.51 -24.07
C SER A 65 8.04 29.29 -24.13
N SER A 66 7.52 28.17 -24.66
CA SER A 66 6.05 28.06 -24.91
C SER A 66 5.35 26.73 -24.58
N ALA A 67 6.08 25.63 -24.30
CA ALA A 67 5.46 24.33 -24.02
C ALA A 67 5.10 24.07 -22.53
N SER A 68 5.17 25.06 -21.65
CA SER A 68 5.60 24.86 -20.25
C SER A 68 4.50 24.47 -19.24
N MET A 69 3.22 24.81 -19.43
CA MET A 69 2.25 24.68 -18.34
C MET A 69 1.72 23.24 -18.15
N ILE A 70 1.35 22.54 -19.23
CA ILE A 70 0.80 21.18 -19.16
C ILE A 70 1.86 20.16 -18.71
N SER A 71 3.11 20.35 -19.14
CA SER A 71 4.22 19.49 -18.73
C SER A 71 4.57 19.65 -17.25
N ARG A 72 4.43 20.86 -16.69
CA ARG A 72 4.67 21.13 -15.26
C ARG A 72 3.66 20.40 -14.38
N PHE A 73 2.37 20.49 -14.70
CA PHE A 73 1.33 19.83 -13.89
C PHE A 73 1.53 18.31 -13.80
N ARG A 74 1.86 17.66 -14.93
CA ARG A 74 2.12 16.21 -14.98
C ARG A 74 3.35 15.80 -14.16
N ARG A 75 4.37 16.65 -14.11
CA ARG A 75 5.64 16.36 -13.42
C ARG A 75 5.49 16.42 -11.90
N VAL A 76 4.60 17.28 -11.39
CA VAL A 76 4.37 17.43 -9.94
C VAL A 76 3.31 16.45 -9.42
N SER A 77 2.25 16.18 -10.18
CA SER A 77 1.14 15.35 -9.68
C SER A 77 1.50 13.88 -9.50
N ALA A 78 2.36 13.32 -10.37
CA ALA A 78 2.73 11.90 -10.27
C ALA A 78 3.57 11.58 -9.01
N PRO A 79 4.66 12.30 -8.69
CA PRO A 79 5.41 12.07 -7.45
C PRO A 79 4.56 12.23 -6.18
N VAL A 80 3.63 13.18 -6.17
CA VAL A 80 2.73 13.41 -5.01
C VAL A 80 1.81 12.20 -4.81
N ALA A 81 1.23 11.66 -5.89
CA ALA A 81 0.38 10.47 -5.80
C ALA A 81 1.15 9.23 -5.29
N TYR A 82 2.41 9.05 -5.74
CA TYR A 82 3.25 7.97 -5.24
C TYR A 82 3.66 8.18 -3.78
N ALA A 83 4.01 9.41 -3.38
CA ALA A 83 4.33 9.72 -1.98
C ALA A 83 3.15 9.46 -1.04
N PHE A 84 1.95 9.86 -1.43
CA PHE A 84 0.74 9.54 -0.68
C PHE A 84 0.53 8.02 -0.53
N THR A 85 0.74 7.28 -1.62
CA THR A 85 0.66 5.81 -1.64
C THR A 85 1.70 5.14 -0.73
N VAL A 86 2.93 5.66 -0.70
CA VAL A 86 4.00 5.19 0.21
C VAL A 86 3.62 5.38 1.67
N ILE A 87 3.12 6.57 2.02
CA ILE A 87 2.73 6.89 3.41
C ILE A 87 1.61 5.98 3.89
N ILE A 88 0.54 5.82 3.11
CA ILE A 88 -0.56 4.92 3.47
C ILE A 88 -0.05 3.48 3.61
N SER A 89 0.79 3.01 2.68
CA SER A 89 1.34 1.66 2.73
C SER A 89 2.16 1.42 4.00
N LEU A 90 2.98 2.39 4.42
CA LEU A 90 3.74 2.30 5.68
C LEU A 90 2.82 2.22 6.90
N ILE A 91 1.74 3.03 6.95
CA ILE A 91 0.75 2.98 8.02
C ILE A 91 0.08 1.59 8.06
N VAL A 92 -0.32 1.04 6.91
CA VAL A 92 -0.93 -0.30 6.83
C VAL A 92 0.06 -1.39 7.26
N ILE A 93 1.33 -1.31 6.87
CA ILE A 93 2.38 -2.23 7.32
C ILE A 93 2.51 -2.15 8.85
N ALA A 94 2.50 -0.95 9.43
CA ALA A 94 2.58 -0.74 10.87
C ALA A 94 1.44 -1.47 11.61
N PHE A 95 0.20 -1.17 11.24
CA PHE A 95 -0.98 -1.72 11.90
C PHE A 95 -1.12 -3.23 11.67
N SER A 96 -0.91 -3.71 10.44
CA SER A 96 -1.03 -5.13 10.13
C SER A 96 0.05 -5.97 10.83
N SER A 97 1.29 -5.49 10.89
CA SER A 97 2.39 -6.18 11.58
C SER A 97 2.17 -6.18 13.09
N TRP A 98 1.72 -5.06 13.66
CA TRP A 98 1.36 -4.96 15.07
C TRP A 98 0.23 -5.92 15.44
N LEU A 99 -0.84 -5.99 14.64
CA LEU A 99 -1.95 -6.91 14.85
C LEU A 99 -1.52 -8.37 14.73
N LEU A 100 -0.75 -8.73 13.70
CA LEU A 100 -0.25 -10.09 13.51
C LEU A 100 0.57 -10.53 14.71
N LEU A 101 1.44 -9.66 15.21
CA LEU A 101 2.26 -9.89 16.39
C LEU A 101 1.39 -10.09 17.63
N ARG A 102 0.49 -9.15 17.94
CA ARG A 102 -0.39 -9.21 19.10
C ARG A 102 -1.24 -10.49 19.10
N TYR A 103 -1.88 -10.81 17.97
CA TYR A 103 -2.68 -12.02 17.88
C TYR A 103 -1.85 -13.31 18.00
N SER A 104 -0.63 -13.32 17.47
CA SER A 104 0.26 -14.48 17.57
C SER A 104 0.73 -14.73 19.00
N LEU A 105 0.94 -13.68 19.79
CA LEU A 105 1.45 -13.78 21.16
C LEU A 105 0.38 -14.28 22.14
N PHE A 106 -0.84 -13.79 22.01
CA PHE A 106 -1.96 -14.18 22.87
C PHE A 106 -2.77 -15.36 22.32
N ASN A 107 -2.38 -15.89 21.15
CA ASN A 107 -3.07 -16.97 20.43
C ASN A 107 -4.59 -16.74 20.32
N ASN A 108 -5.01 -15.49 20.20
CA ASN A 108 -6.41 -15.05 20.29
C ASN A 108 -6.95 -14.55 18.95
N TYR A 109 -6.56 -15.22 17.85
CA TYR A 109 -7.10 -14.91 16.53
C TYR A 109 -8.62 -15.15 16.53
N PRO A 110 -9.44 -14.17 16.10
CA PRO A 110 -10.90 -14.34 16.07
C PRO A 110 -11.30 -15.43 15.05
N SER A 111 -10.52 -15.58 13.98
CA SER A 111 -10.62 -16.70 13.06
C SER A 111 -9.30 -16.88 12.28
N PRO A 112 -8.98 -18.10 11.79
CA PRO A 112 -7.83 -18.32 10.92
C PRO A 112 -7.91 -17.49 9.62
N LYS A 113 -9.12 -17.14 9.18
CA LYS A 113 -9.34 -16.30 8.00
C LYS A 113 -8.81 -14.87 8.22
N VAL A 114 -8.94 -14.32 9.44
CA VAL A 114 -8.40 -12.98 9.77
C VAL A 114 -6.88 -12.98 9.71
N GLN A 115 -6.22 -14.06 10.16
CA GLN A 115 -4.77 -14.18 10.05
C GLN A 115 -4.31 -14.16 8.58
N ILE A 116 -4.97 -14.92 7.72
CA ILE A 116 -4.68 -14.95 6.27
C ILE A 116 -4.93 -13.56 5.66
N ALA A 117 -6.03 -12.91 6.01
CA ALA A 117 -6.37 -11.58 5.52
C ALA A 117 -5.31 -10.54 5.90
N LEU A 118 -4.86 -10.52 7.17
CA LEU A 118 -3.82 -9.61 7.64
C LEU A 118 -2.47 -9.85 6.95
N ARG A 119 -2.08 -11.11 6.73
CA ARG A 119 -0.86 -11.44 5.99
C ARG A 119 -0.94 -10.96 4.54
N LEU A 120 -2.07 -11.16 3.88
CA LEU A 120 -2.27 -10.73 2.50
C LEU A 120 -2.28 -9.19 2.39
N VAL A 121 -2.91 -8.48 3.32
CA VAL A 121 -2.87 -7.01 3.38
C VAL A 121 -1.45 -6.51 3.61
N SER A 122 -0.71 -7.12 4.53
CA SER A 122 0.69 -6.77 4.82
C SER A 122 1.58 -6.97 3.59
N PHE A 123 1.39 -8.07 2.86
CA PHE A 123 2.07 -8.33 1.58
C PHE A 123 1.74 -7.26 0.54
N SER A 124 0.45 -6.97 0.31
CA SER A 124 0.02 -5.95 -0.66
C SER A 124 0.56 -4.56 -0.31
N ALA A 125 0.59 -4.20 0.97
CA ALA A 125 1.15 -2.93 1.44
C ALA A 125 2.67 -2.88 1.24
N SER A 126 3.38 -3.98 1.51
CA SER A 126 4.84 -4.08 1.30
C SER A 126 5.21 -3.99 -0.18
N TRP A 127 4.49 -4.72 -1.04
CA TRP A 127 4.61 -4.62 -2.50
C TRP A 127 4.39 -3.18 -2.97
N THR A 128 3.32 -2.56 -2.50
CA THR A 128 2.94 -1.20 -2.87
C THR A 128 4.01 -0.20 -2.42
N PHE A 129 4.48 -0.29 -1.17
CA PHE A 129 5.53 0.55 -0.62
C PHE A 129 6.81 0.48 -1.46
N VAL A 130 7.35 -0.73 -1.67
CA VAL A 130 8.61 -0.92 -2.39
C VAL A 130 8.51 -0.42 -3.83
N THR A 131 7.46 -0.81 -4.54
CA THR A 131 7.31 -0.48 -5.95
C THR A 131 6.95 0.99 -6.18
N SER A 132 6.10 1.60 -5.35
CA SER A 132 5.81 3.03 -5.44
C SER A 132 7.01 3.88 -5.06
N ALA A 133 7.78 3.53 -4.03
CA ALA A 133 9.01 4.24 -3.69
C ALA A 133 10.03 4.21 -4.83
N LEU A 134 10.22 3.04 -5.45
CA LEU A 134 11.11 2.90 -6.61
C LEU A 134 10.61 3.71 -7.82
N LEU A 135 9.31 3.65 -8.12
CA LEU A 135 8.70 4.42 -9.21
C LEU A 135 8.80 5.93 -8.97
N THR A 136 8.65 6.41 -7.74
CA THR A 136 8.86 7.83 -7.39
C THR A 136 10.27 8.26 -7.79
N ILE A 137 11.30 7.50 -7.41
CA ILE A 137 12.69 7.84 -7.71
C ILE A 137 12.93 7.79 -9.23
N LEU A 138 12.43 6.78 -9.92
CA LEU A 138 12.57 6.63 -11.38
C LEU A 138 11.92 7.78 -12.15
N VAL A 139 10.74 8.22 -11.72
CA VAL A 139 9.96 9.31 -12.36
C VAL A 139 10.53 10.69 -12.02
N LEU A 140 11.17 10.83 -10.86
CA LEU A 140 11.75 12.11 -10.44
C LEU A 140 13.16 12.32 -11.01
N HIS A 141 13.89 11.24 -11.32
CA HIS A 141 15.25 11.33 -11.84
C HIS A 141 15.28 11.68 -13.34
N PRO A 142 15.87 12.81 -13.75
CA PRO A 142 15.72 13.35 -15.11
C PRO A 142 16.32 12.48 -16.21
N SER A 143 17.33 11.66 -15.89
CA SER A 143 17.94 10.74 -16.85
C SER A 143 17.18 9.41 -16.95
N TRP A 144 16.48 9.00 -15.89
CA TRP A 144 15.84 7.68 -15.82
C TRP A 144 14.41 7.67 -16.36
N CYS A 145 13.78 8.85 -16.47
CA CYS A 145 12.48 9.01 -17.14
C CYS A 145 12.44 8.50 -18.59
N LYS A 146 13.60 8.29 -19.23
CA LYS A 146 13.71 7.77 -20.59
C LYS A 146 13.58 6.25 -20.69
N TYR A 147 13.67 5.52 -19.58
CA TYR A 147 13.56 4.06 -19.59
C TYR A 147 12.12 3.61 -19.79
N ALA A 148 11.95 2.41 -20.37
CA ALA A 148 10.64 1.81 -20.63
C ALA A 148 9.77 1.63 -19.37
N LEU A 149 10.39 1.49 -18.19
CA LEU A 149 9.70 1.42 -16.90
C LEU A 149 8.96 2.71 -16.54
N CYS A 150 9.42 3.85 -17.06
CA CYS A 150 8.76 5.15 -16.90
C CYS A 150 7.67 5.40 -17.96
N SER A 151 7.43 4.43 -18.85
CA SER A 151 6.36 4.53 -19.85
C SER A 151 4.98 4.51 -19.19
N LEU A 152 4.02 5.19 -19.82
CA LEU A 152 2.63 5.22 -19.35
C LEU A 152 2.05 3.81 -19.24
N GLY A 153 2.36 2.93 -20.20
CA GLY A 153 1.90 1.55 -20.22
C GLY A 153 2.43 0.73 -19.04
N ALA A 154 3.72 0.86 -18.71
CA ALA A 154 4.31 0.19 -17.55
C ALA A 154 3.67 0.67 -16.24
N GLN A 155 3.41 1.98 -16.10
CA GLN A 155 2.72 2.54 -14.93
C GLN A 155 1.27 2.05 -14.83
N THR A 156 0.55 1.96 -15.94
CA THR A 156 -0.82 1.41 -15.97
C THR A 156 -0.83 -0.07 -15.58
N LEU A 157 0.09 -0.88 -16.13
CA LEU A 157 0.20 -2.29 -15.79
C LEU A 157 0.50 -2.49 -14.30
N TRP A 158 1.45 -1.72 -13.75
CA TRP A 158 1.75 -1.74 -12.33
C TRP A 158 0.54 -1.37 -11.47
N ALA A 159 -0.20 -0.31 -11.86
CA ALA A 159 -1.40 0.12 -11.15
C ALA A 159 -2.49 -0.96 -11.20
N CYS A 160 -2.67 -1.66 -12.33
CA CYS A 160 -3.61 -2.78 -12.47
C CYS A 160 -3.25 -3.95 -11.56
N ILE A 161 -1.98 -4.40 -11.55
CA ILE A 161 -1.50 -5.48 -10.68
C ILE A 161 -1.75 -5.11 -9.21
N THR A 162 -1.37 -3.89 -8.84
CA THR A 162 -1.53 -3.41 -7.47
C THR A 162 -3.00 -3.29 -7.08
N CYS A 163 -3.87 -2.84 -7.99
CA CYS A 163 -5.32 -2.81 -7.79
C CYS A 163 -5.89 -4.22 -7.53
N VAL A 164 -5.45 -5.24 -8.29
CA VAL A 164 -5.89 -6.63 -8.09
C VAL A 164 -5.43 -7.18 -6.74
N LEU A 165 -4.19 -6.90 -6.33
CA LEU A 165 -3.68 -7.29 -5.01
C LEU A 165 -4.53 -6.68 -3.88
N TRP A 166 -4.82 -5.38 -3.95
CA TRP A 166 -5.68 -4.72 -2.95
C TRP A 166 -7.13 -5.21 -2.99
N LEU A 167 -7.68 -5.46 -4.17
CA LEU A 167 -9.03 -6.05 -4.31
C LEU A 167 -9.09 -7.43 -3.65
N ALA A 168 -8.10 -8.29 -3.88
CA ALA A 168 -8.01 -9.60 -3.24
C ALA A 168 -7.88 -9.47 -1.71
N SER A 169 -7.02 -8.56 -1.24
CA SER A 169 -6.87 -8.26 0.20
C SER A 169 -8.21 -7.85 0.83
N VAL A 170 -8.91 -6.87 0.26
CA VAL A 170 -10.21 -6.37 0.76
C VAL A 170 -11.27 -7.47 0.71
N LEU A 171 -11.33 -8.27 -0.35
CA LEU A 171 -12.31 -9.36 -0.48
C LEU A 171 -12.11 -10.45 0.57
N VAL A 172 -10.86 -10.88 0.79
CA VAL A 172 -10.53 -11.87 1.82
C VAL A 172 -10.82 -11.31 3.21
N PHE A 173 -10.49 -10.04 3.46
CA PHE A 173 -10.78 -9.37 4.73
C PHE A 173 -12.29 -9.25 4.99
N ASN A 174 -13.08 -8.85 3.99
CA ASN A 174 -14.53 -8.77 4.09
C ASN A 174 -15.17 -10.16 4.33
N ARG A 175 -14.61 -11.23 3.78
CA ARG A 175 -15.08 -12.61 4.07
C ARG A 175 -14.68 -13.09 5.47
N ALA A 176 -13.57 -12.61 6.00
CA ALA A 176 -13.11 -12.95 7.35
C ALA A 176 -13.90 -12.22 8.43
N THR A 177 -14.23 -10.96 8.16
CA THR A 177 -15.00 -10.07 9.02
C THR A 177 -15.89 -9.20 8.14
N PRO A 178 -17.17 -9.54 7.97
CA PRO A 178 -18.07 -8.80 7.09
C PRO A 178 -18.08 -7.32 7.44
N ILE A 179 -17.87 -6.45 6.45
CA ILE A 179 -17.85 -4.98 6.62
C ILE A 179 -19.11 -4.50 7.35
N ALA A 180 -20.27 -5.05 6.98
CA ALA A 180 -21.57 -4.72 7.58
C ALA A 180 -21.63 -5.01 9.09
N VAL A 181 -20.83 -5.97 9.55
CA VAL A 181 -20.74 -6.39 10.95
C VAL A 181 -19.77 -5.49 11.70
N ILE A 182 -18.63 -5.15 11.09
CA ILE A 182 -17.60 -4.32 11.71
C ILE A 182 -18.12 -2.93 12.09
N PHE A 183 -18.92 -2.29 11.23
CA PHE A 183 -19.39 -0.92 11.47
C PHE A 183 -20.59 -0.81 12.41
N ARG A 184 -21.13 -1.93 12.91
CA ARG A 184 -22.18 -1.92 13.94
C ARG A 184 -21.54 -2.05 15.33
N ALA A 185 -21.77 -1.06 16.18
CA ALA A 185 -21.18 -0.98 17.53
C ALA A 185 -21.43 -2.24 18.39
N GLU A 186 -22.56 -2.92 18.19
CA GLU A 186 -22.95 -4.09 18.97
C GLU A 186 -22.14 -5.36 18.65
N VAL A 187 -21.50 -5.46 17.49
CA VAL A 187 -20.89 -6.73 17.01
C VAL A 187 -19.37 -6.78 17.16
N CYS A 188 -18.75 -5.72 17.69
CA CYS A 188 -17.36 -5.82 18.19
C CYS A 188 -17.26 -6.58 19.52
N ALA A 189 -18.39 -7.04 20.10
CA ALA A 189 -18.43 -7.86 21.30
C ALA A 189 -17.72 -9.21 21.07
N GLY A 190 -16.47 -9.31 21.51
CA GLY A 190 -15.64 -10.52 21.40
C GLY A 190 -14.36 -10.36 20.58
N ILE A 191 -14.17 -9.24 19.87
CA ILE A 191 -12.91 -8.96 19.15
C ILE A 191 -12.11 -7.91 19.91
N VAL A 192 -11.05 -8.35 20.60
CA VAL A 192 -10.19 -7.50 21.46
C VAL A 192 -9.65 -6.27 20.73
N TYR A 193 -9.24 -6.43 19.47
CA TYR A 193 -8.63 -5.36 18.66
C TYR A 193 -9.54 -4.89 17.51
N CYS A 194 -10.86 -4.82 17.75
CA CYS A 194 -11.84 -4.50 16.71
C CYS A 194 -11.47 -3.20 15.97
N GLN A 195 -11.29 -2.10 16.70
CA GLN A 195 -10.98 -0.77 16.14
C GLN A 195 -9.75 -0.78 15.21
N HIS A 196 -8.70 -1.52 15.59
CA HIS A 196 -7.47 -1.60 14.80
C HIS A 196 -7.69 -2.38 13.48
N LEU A 197 -8.51 -3.44 13.51
CA LEU A 197 -8.93 -4.14 12.29
C LEU A 197 -9.77 -3.24 11.38
N GLN A 198 -10.65 -2.40 11.94
CA GLN A 198 -11.42 -1.42 11.15
C GLN A 198 -10.49 -0.45 10.45
N THR A 199 -9.49 0.10 11.16
CA THR A 199 -8.49 1.01 10.59
C THR A 199 -7.76 0.38 9.42
N VAL A 200 -7.29 -0.86 9.56
CA VAL A 200 -6.61 -1.59 8.46
C VAL A 200 -7.54 -1.77 7.27
N LEU A 201 -8.81 -2.12 7.49
CA LEU A 201 -9.79 -2.30 6.42
C LEU A 201 -10.12 -0.99 5.71
N VAL A 202 -10.33 0.10 6.45
CA VAL A 202 -10.59 1.43 5.87
C VAL A 202 -9.40 1.89 5.03
N LEU A 203 -8.17 1.74 5.55
CA LEU A 203 -6.95 2.08 4.79
C LEU A 203 -6.80 1.19 3.55
N ALA A 204 -7.15 -0.09 3.63
CA ALA A 204 -7.11 -1.00 2.48
C ALA A 204 -8.12 -0.62 1.39
N VAL A 205 -9.34 -0.26 1.78
CA VAL A 205 -10.38 0.23 0.86
C VAL A 205 -9.98 1.58 0.24
N LEU A 206 -9.39 2.48 1.03
CA LEU A 206 -8.88 3.77 0.56
C LEU A 206 -7.76 3.58 -0.48
N GLN A 207 -6.84 2.67 -0.22
CA GLN A 207 -5.75 2.38 -1.15
C GLN A 207 -6.28 1.72 -2.44
N MET A 208 -7.22 0.77 -2.31
CA MET A 208 -7.89 0.13 -3.44
C MET A 208 -8.62 1.15 -4.32
N SER A 209 -9.40 2.06 -3.71
CA SER A 209 -10.14 3.08 -4.45
C SER A 209 -9.21 4.08 -5.13
N GLY A 210 -8.12 4.48 -4.46
CA GLY A 210 -7.07 5.31 -5.04
C GLY A 210 -6.45 4.69 -6.31
N PHE A 211 -6.17 3.38 -6.27
CA PHE A 211 -5.69 2.66 -7.45
C PHE A 211 -6.73 2.53 -8.56
N ALA A 212 -7.99 2.25 -8.22
CA ALA A 212 -9.07 2.18 -9.21
C ALA A 212 -9.26 3.52 -9.94
N ILE A 213 -9.23 4.64 -9.22
CA ILE A 213 -9.26 5.99 -9.79
C ILE A 213 -8.03 6.21 -10.67
N GLY A 214 -6.84 5.84 -10.20
CA GLY A 214 -5.60 5.97 -10.97
C GLY A 214 -5.61 5.18 -12.28
N VAL A 215 -6.03 3.91 -12.26
CA VAL A 215 -6.17 3.06 -13.45
C VAL A 215 -7.17 3.66 -14.43
N THR A 216 -8.33 4.12 -13.95
CA THR A 216 -9.37 4.74 -14.78
C THR A 216 -8.84 6.02 -15.45
N TYR A 217 -8.14 6.86 -14.69
CA TYR A 217 -7.52 8.08 -15.21
C TYR A 217 -6.47 7.79 -16.28
N LEU A 218 -5.57 6.83 -16.05
CA LEU A 218 -4.52 6.46 -17.00
C LEU A 218 -5.11 5.81 -18.27
N GLY A 219 -6.15 4.99 -18.12
CA GLY A 219 -6.90 4.40 -19.24
C GLY A 219 -7.55 5.47 -20.10
N TRP A 220 -8.24 6.44 -19.47
CA TRP A 220 -8.83 7.59 -20.15
C TRP A 220 -7.79 8.40 -20.93
N ARG A 221 -6.63 8.67 -20.32
CA ARG A 221 -5.52 9.38 -20.99
C ARG A 221 -4.97 8.61 -22.18
N SER A 222 -4.81 7.30 -22.04
CA SER A 222 -4.32 6.43 -23.12
C SER A 222 -5.30 6.40 -24.29
N TRP A 223 -6.61 6.35 -24.00
CA TRP A 223 -7.67 6.46 -25.00
C TRP A 223 -7.61 7.79 -25.77
N GLN A 224 -7.49 8.92 -25.06
CA GLN A 224 -7.36 10.23 -25.69
C GLN A 224 -6.15 10.32 -26.62
N CYS A 225 -5.02 9.70 -26.24
CA CYS A 225 -3.82 9.67 -27.07
C CYS A 225 -4.06 8.88 -28.37
N ALA A 226 -4.66 7.69 -28.27
CA ALA A 226 -4.99 6.87 -29.43
C ALA A 226 -5.94 7.58 -30.41
N GLN A 227 -6.93 8.32 -29.90
CA GLN A 227 -7.85 9.10 -30.73
C GLN A 227 -7.14 10.20 -31.53
N ARG A 228 -6.15 10.90 -30.93
CA ARG A 228 -5.38 11.92 -31.65
C ARG A 228 -4.55 11.34 -32.79
N VAL A 229 -3.92 10.19 -32.56
CA VAL A 229 -3.14 9.48 -33.59
C VAL A 229 -4.04 9.05 -34.75
N ARG A 230 -5.23 8.54 -34.45
CA ARG A 230 -6.23 8.18 -35.47
C ARG A 230 -6.70 9.38 -36.28
N GLN A 231 -6.88 10.55 -35.66
CA GLN A 231 -7.27 11.77 -36.39
C GLN A 231 -6.16 12.26 -37.33
N SER A 232 -4.89 12.19 -36.91
CA SER A 232 -3.76 12.58 -37.76
C SER A 232 -3.55 11.68 -38.99
N SER A 233 -3.98 10.41 -38.96
CA SER A 233 -3.85 9.52 -40.11
C SER A 233 -4.93 9.72 -41.19
N VAL A 234 -6.00 10.47 -40.89
CA VAL A 234 -7.16 10.62 -41.80
C VAL A 234 -7.08 11.89 -42.67
N GLN A 235 -6.17 12.83 -42.39
CA GLN A 235 -5.95 13.98 -43.27
C GLN A 235 -4.92 13.61 -44.34
N PRO A 236 -5.33 13.29 -45.59
CA PRO A 236 -4.39 13.19 -46.71
C PRO A 236 -3.77 14.57 -46.97
N VAL A 237 -2.45 14.56 -47.22
CA VAL A 237 -1.67 15.73 -47.63
C VAL A 237 -2.07 16.18 -49.03
#